data_AF-A0A4R4P0Q9-F1
#
_entry.id   AF-A0A4R4P0Q9-F1
#
_cell.length_a   1.000
_cell.length_b   1.000
_cell.length_c   1.000
_cell.angle_alpha   90.00
_cell.angle_beta   90.00
_cell.angle_gamma   90.00
#
_symmetry.space_group_name_H-M   'P 1'
#
loop_
_entity.id
_entity.type
_entity.pdbx_description
1 polymer ?
#
loop_
_entity_poly.entity_id
_entity_poly.type
_entity_poly.pdbx_seq_one_letter_code
_entity_poly.pdbx_strand_id
1 'polypeptide(L)'
;MSQLLRVRELLVGADYTVGGVRELLGAVAGGALARDEIVPALRATRGGSPLEVLTRLFWLQVPVPVDSIPADALVAAGLVEVSGGEMRALLRVEPLEGVRGGGHVGYVVSDLKVRPGGGR
;
A
#
# COMPACT_ATOMS: atom_id res chain seq x y z
N MET A 1 5.91 -22.28 5.68
CA MET A 1 4.92 -21.20 5.88
C MET A 1 4.50 -20.68 4.51
N SER A 2 3.21 -20.51 4.22
CA SER A 2 2.77 -20.08 2.87
C SER A 2 3.23 -18.65 2.59
N GLN A 3 3.40 -18.30 1.30
CA GLN A 3 3.81 -16.95 0.88
C GLN A 3 2.90 -15.86 1.46
N LEU A 4 1.59 -16.11 1.47
CA LEU A 4 0.59 -15.17 1.98
C LEU A 4 0.67 -14.92 3.49
N LEU A 5 1.14 -15.90 4.28
CA LEU A 5 1.39 -15.68 5.71
C LEU A 5 2.56 -14.71 5.93
N ARG A 6 3.64 -14.87 5.16
CA ARG A 6 4.79 -13.94 5.21
C ARG A 6 4.42 -12.54 4.72
N VAL A 7 3.58 -12.44 3.69
CA VAL A 7 3.00 -11.16 3.27
C VAL A 7 2.21 -10.53 4.42
N ARG A 8 1.31 -11.29 5.06
CA ARG A 8 0.53 -10.78 6.19
C ARG A 8 1.43 -10.29 7.33
N GLU A 9 2.47 -11.04 7.68
CA GLU A 9 3.44 -10.66 8.71
C GLU A 9 4.14 -9.34 8.37
N LEU A 10 4.57 -9.16 7.12
CA LEU A 10 5.15 -7.90 6.64
C LEU A 10 4.17 -6.73 6.77
N LEU A 11 2.94 -6.89 6.28
CA LEU A 11 1.94 -5.81 6.28
C LEU A 11 1.56 -5.41 7.72
N VAL A 12 1.31 -6.39 8.60
CA VAL A 12 0.98 -6.11 10.01
C VAL A 12 2.18 -5.54 10.76
N GLY A 13 3.38 -6.07 10.54
CA GLY A 13 4.61 -5.60 11.19
C GLY A 13 4.99 -4.16 10.79
N ALA A 14 4.55 -3.71 9.62
CA ALA A 14 4.71 -2.34 9.16
C ALA A 14 3.58 -1.39 9.61
N ASP A 15 2.65 -1.85 10.46
CA ASP A 15 1.40 -1.17 10.80
C ASP A 15 0.58 -0.73 9.57
N TYR A 16 0.67 -1.50 8.48
CA TYR A 16 -0.15 -1.31 7.30
C TYR A 16 -1.57 -1.82 7.57
N THR A 17 -2.29 -1.09 8.41
CA THR A 17 -3.63 -1.40 8.91
C THR A 17 -4.57 -0.24 8.60
N VAL A 18 -5.88 -0.43 8.81
CA VAL A 18 -6.85 0.66 8.64
C VAL A 18 -6.52 1.84 9.57
N GLY A 19 -6.13 1.55 10.81
CA GLY A 19 -5.73 2.55 11.80
C GLY A 19 -4.45 3.26 11.39
N GLY A 20 -3.38 2.50 11.11
CA GLY A 20 -2.08 3.05 10.75
C GLY A 20 -2.14 3.93 9.50
N VAL A 21 -2.82 3.49 8.43
CA VAL A 21 -2.99 4.31 7.22
C VAL A 21 -3.81 5.57 7.48
N ARG A 22 -4.87 5.50 8.31
CA ARG A 22 -5.67 6.69 8.68
C ARG A 22 -4.86 7.69 9.49
N GLU A 23 -4.08 7.22 10.45
CA GLU A 23 -3.22 8.06 11.28
C GLU A 23 -2.14 8.74 10.43
N LEU A 24 -1.45 7.95 9.59
CA LEU A 24 -0.43 8.44 8.66
C LEU A 24 -0.94 9.57 7.75
N LEU A 25 -2.11 9.38 7.14
CA LEU A 25 -2.66 10.35 6.19
C LEU A 25 -3.35 11.53 6.88
N GLY A 26 -3.91 11.31 8.07
CA GLY A 26 -4.75 12.27 8.76
C GLY A 26 -6.00 12.68 7.96
N ALA A 27 -6.77 13.61 8.53
CA ALA A 27 -8.05 14.03 7.95
C ALA A 27 -7.89 14.70 6.57
N VAL A 28 -6.83 15.51 6.39
CA VAL A 28 -6.64 16.30 5.17
C VAL A 28 -6.20 15.42 4.01
N ALA A 29 -5.12 14.64 4.16
CA ALA A 29 -4.64 13.83 3.03
C ALA A 29 -5.56 12.64 2.76
N GLY A 30 -6.13 12.03 3.81
CA GLY A 30 -7.13 10.98 3.66
C GLY A 30 -8.39 11.47 2.95
N GLY A 31 -8.92 12.64 3.33
CA GLY A 31 -10.09 13.23 2.69
C GLY A 31 -9.86 13.65 1.24
N ALA A 32 -8.65 14.11 0.90
CA ALA A 32 -8.28 14.40 -0.48
C ALA A 32 -8.16 13.10 -1.30
N LEU A 33 -7.50 12.07 -0.76
CA LEU A 33 -7.30 10.80 -1.44
C LEU A 33 -8.63 10.07 -1.72
N ALA A 34 -9.61 10.18 -0.82
CA ALA A 34 -10.97 9.68 -1.03
C ALA A 34 -11.69 10.30 -2.24
N ARG A 35 -11.20 11.45 -2.74
CA ARG A 35 -11.68 12.11 -3.96
C ARG A 35 -10.65 12.04 -5.10
N ASP A 36 -9.75 11.06 -5.05
CA ASP A 36 -8.69 10.81 -6.04
C ASP A 36 -7.58 11.86 -6.16
N GLU A 37 -7.52 12.80 -5.22
CA GLU A 37 -6.46 13.80 -5.11
C GLU A 37 -5.24 13.23 -4.36
N ILE A 38 -4.24 12.77 -5.10
CA ILE A 38 -3.08 12.05 -4.53
C ILE A 38 -1.99 12.96 -3.96
N VAL A 39 -1.92 14.22 -4.38
CA VAL A 39 -0.79 15.11 -4.03
C VAL A 39 -0.63 15.26 -2.51
N PRO A 40 -1.69 15.44 -1.70
CA PRO A 40 -1.55 15.47 -0.24
C PRO A 40 -0.99 14.17 0.34
N ALA A 41 -1.43 13.00 -0.14
CA ALA A 41 -0.93 11.71 0.33
C ALA A 41 0.55 11.49 -0.08
N LEU A 42 0.95 11.93 -1.27
CA LEU A 42 2.35 11.92 -1.71
C LEU A 42 3.26 12.81 -0.84
N ARG A 43 2.71 13.87 -0.24
CA ARG A 43 3.43 14.74 0.70
C ARG A 43 3.52 14.13 2.09
N ALA A 44 2.45 13.49 2.55
CA ALA A 44 2.39 12.81 3.85
C ALA A 44 3.31 11.58 3.94
N THR A 45 3.74 11.03 2.80
CA THR A 45 4.52 9.78 2.72
C THR A 45 5.94 9.98 2.19
N ARG A 46 6.72 10.88 2.80
CA ARG A 46 8.10 11.21 2.37
C ARG A 46 9.20 10.79 3.35
N GLY A 47 8.84 10.35 4.54
CA GLY A 47 9.72 9.91 5.61
C GLY A 47 10.33 8.52 5.38
N GLY A 48 9.71 7.68 4.55
CA GLY A 48 10.28 6.40 4.13
C GLY A 48 10.13 5.27 5.16
N SER A 49 9.27 5.43 6.17
CA SER A 49 8.89 4.31 7.04
C SER A 49 8.23 3.18 6.24
N PRO A 50 8.25 1.92 6.72
CA PRO A 50 7.58 0.81 6.03
C PRO A 50 6.10 1.07 5.73
N LEU A 51 5.37 1.72 6.66
CA LEU A 51 3.97 2.13 6.47
C LEU A 51 3.82 3.10 5.28
N GLU A 52 4.69 4.09 5.19
CA GLU A 52 4.71 5.04 4.07
C GLU A 52 5.07 4.37 2.76
N VAL A 53 6.08 3.49 2.75
CA VAL A 53 6.51 2.73 1.57
C VAL A 53 5.35 1.89 1.03
N LEU A 54 4.67 1.13 1.88
CA LEU A 54 3.51 0.32 1.49
C LEU A 54 2.34 1.18 1.01
N THR A 55 2.10 2.32 1.66
CA THR A 55 1.06 3.27 1.22
C THR A 55 1.37 3.86 -0.15
N ARG A 56 2.62 4.27 -0.41
CA ARG A 56 3.05 4.75 -1.73
C ARG A 56 2.91 3.67 -2.80
N LEU A 57 3.34 2.45 -2.48
CA LEU A 57 3.35 1.34 -3.41
C LEU A 57 1.92 0.91 -3.79
N PHE A 58 1.05 0.63 -2.80
CA PHE A 58 -0.25 0.03 -3.06
C PHE A 58 -1.40 1.03 -3.26
N TRP A 59 -1.40 2.18 -2.57
CA TRP A 59 -2.50 3.16 -2.74
C TRP A 59 -2.17 4.22 -3.78
N LEU A 60 -0.93 4.69 -3.80
CA LEU A 60 -0.52 5.78 -4.68
C LEU A 60 0.06 5.28 -6.00
N GLN A 61 0.32 3.97 -6.10
CA GLN A 61 0.90 3.31 -7.28
C GLN A 61 2.22 3.96 -7.71
N VAL A 62 3.01 4.38 -6.73
CA VAL A 62 4.31 5.01 -6.94
C VAL A 62 5.40 3.95 -6.76
N PRO A 63 6.30 3.78 -7.75
CA PRO A 63 7.47 2.94 -7.60
C PRO A 63 8.33 3.38 -6.41
N VAL A 64 8.89 2.41 -5.69
CA VAL A 64 9.76 2.65 -4.54
C VAL A 64 11.07 1.89 -4.70
N PRO A 65 12.19 2.32 -4.09
CA PRO A 65 13.44 1.55 -4.12
C PRO A 65 13.26 0.12 -3.58
N VAL A 66 13.91 -0.86 -4.21
CA VAL A 66 13.77 -2.29 -3.86
C VAL A 66 14.19 -2.62 -2.42
N ASP A 67 15.08 -1.83 -1.84
CA ASP A 67 15.63 -1.98 -0.49
C ASP A 67 14.81 -1.27 0.59
N SER A 68 13.71 -0.61 0.22
CA SER A 68 12.87 0.14 1.16
C SER A 68 12.14 -0.76 2.17
N ILE A 69 11.80 -1.99 1.78
CA ILE A 69 11.21 -3.03 2.65
C ILE A 69 11.58 -4.43 2.11
N PRO A 70 11.51 -5.49 2.93
CA PRO A 70 11.65 -6.87 2.45
C PRO A 70 10.53 -7.22 1.44
N ALA A 71 10.90 -7.43 0.18
CA ALA A 71 9.94 -7.63 -0.91
C ALA A 71 9.76 -9.09 -1.37
N ASP A 72 10.56 -10.03 -0.85
CA ASP A 72 10.61 -11.42 -1.33
C ASP A 72 9.24 -12.11 -1.30
N ALA A 73 8.49 -11.92 -0.21
CA ALA A 73 7.15 -12.47 -0.05
C ALA A 73 6.13 -11.79 -0.98
N LEU A 74 6.26 -10.48 -1.22
CA LEU A 74 5.38 -9.72 -2.10
C LEU A 74 5.57 -10.15 -3.57
N VAL A 75 6.83 -10.32 -4.00
CA VAL A 75 7.19 -10.80 -5.33
C VAL A 75 6.70 -12.24 -5.53
N ALA A 76 6.97 -13.13 -4.57
CA ALA A 76 6.53 -14.52 -4.65
C ALA A 76 5.00 -14.68 -4.63
N ALA A 77 4.27 -13.71 -4.07
CA ALA A 77 2.81 -13.66 -4.10
C ALA A 77 2.23 -12.97 -5.35
N GLY A 78 3.07 -12.45 -6.26
CA GLY A 78 2.63 -11.75 -7.47
C GLY A 78 2.00 -10.38 -7.21
N LEU A 79 2.23 -9.78 -6.04
CA LEU A 79 1.65 -8.47 -5.68
C LEU A 79 2.49 -7.31 -6.24
N VAL A 80 3.78 -7.54 -6.45
CA VAL A 80 4.75 -6.55 -6.91
C VAL A 80 5.73 -7.18 -7.88
N GLU A 81 6.31 -6.35 -8.74
CA GLU A 81 7.49 -6.69 -9.54
C GLU A 81 8.68 -5.84 -9.10
N VAL A 82 9.89 -6.34 -9.37
CA VAL A 82 11.14 -5.59 -9.17
C VAL A 82 11.83 -5.45 -10.52
N SER A 83 12.14 -4.22 -10.92
CA SER A 83 12.84 -3.92 -12.16
C SER A 83 13.63 -2.62 -12.04
N GLY A 84 14.86 -2.61 -12.55
CA GLY A 84 15.70 -1.39 -12.54
C GLY A 84 16.00 -0.81 -11.15
N GLY A 85 16.02 -1.66 -10.11
CA GLY A 85 16.23 -1.22 -8.72
C GLY A 85 14.98 -0.66 -8.03
N GLU A 86 13.82 -0.67 -8.71
CA GLU A 86 12.55 -0.24 -8.17
C GLU A 86 11.58 -1.40 -8.04
N MET A 87 10.74 -1.33 -7.01
CA MET A 87 9.57 -2.16 -6.80
C MET A 87 8.32 -1.43 -7.27
N ARG A 88 7.46 -2.12 -8.03
CA ARG A 88 6.20 -1.61 -8.59
C ARG A 88 5.06 -2.52 -8.20
N ALA A 89 3.92 -1.96 -7.82
CA ALA A 89 2.73 -2.74 -7.54
C ALA A 89 2.16 -3.31 -8.85
N LEU A 90 1.84 -4.60 -8.84
CA LEU A 90 1.07 -5.27 -9.89
C LEU A 90 -0.41 -5.32 -9.55
N LEU A 91 -0.72 -5.36 -8.25
CA LEU A 91 -2.07 -5.35 -7.70
C LEU A 91 -2.15 -4.32 -6.60
N ARG A 92 -3.35 -3.80 -6.37
CA ARG A 92 -3.65 -2.94 -5.23
C ARG A 92 -3.96 -3.83 -4.03
N VAL A 93 -3.42 -3.46 -2.87
CA VAL A 93 -3.67 -4.14 -1.58
C VAL A 93 -4.16 -3.09 -0.59
N GLU A 94 -5.36 -3.26 -0.05
CA GLU A 94 -6.00 -2.27 0.81
C GLU A 94 -6.36 -2.84 2.17
N PRO A 95 -6.02 -2.16 3.29
CA PRO A 95 -6.55 -2.55 4.59
C PRO A 95 -8.08 -2.49 4.61
N LEU A 96 -8.70 -3.57 5.07
CA LEU A 96 -10.16 -3.72 5.14
C LEU A 96 -10.65 -3.44 6.57
N GLU A 97 -11.69 -2.62 6.68
CA GLU A 97 -12.36 -2.34 7.94
C GLU A 97 -13.56 -3.27 8.16
N GLY A 98 -13.72 -3.77 9.38
CA GLY A 98 -14.81 -4.64 9.78
C GLY A 98 -16.12 -3.88 10.01
N VAL A 99 -17.18 -4.27 9.30
CA VAL A 99 -18.49 -3.58 9.36
C VAL A 99 -19.26 -3.86 10.66
N ARG A 100 -19.05 -5.02 11.31
CA ARG A 100 -19.80 -5.43 12.52
C ARG A 100 -19.04 -5.23 13.84
N GLY A 101 -17.74 -4.91 13.79
CA GLY A 101 -16.87 -4.88 14.96
C GLY A 101 -15.88 -3.71 15.03
N GLY A 102 -15.83 -2.85 14.01
CA GLY A 102 -14.83 -1.78 13.90
C GLY A 102 -13.41 -2.34 13.72
N GLY A 103 -12.51 -1.53 13.15
CA GLY A 103 -11.09 -1.86 13.06
C GLY A 103 -10.71 -2.80 11.91
N HIS A 104 -9.42 -3.14 11.87
CA HIS A 104 -8.80 -3.86 10.76
C HIS A 104 -9.11 -5.37 10.79
N VAL A 105 -9.65 -5.92 9.71
CA VAL A 105 -10.03 -7.34 9.60
C VAL A 105 -9.24 -8.13 8.55
N GLY A 106 -8.37 -7.46 7.80
CA GLY A 106 -7.56 -8.09 6.75
C GLY A 106 -7.33 -7.15 5.58
N TYR A 107 -7.12 -7.72 4.40
CA TYR A 107 -6.79 -6.97 3.19
C TYR A 107 -7.69 -7.38 2.02
N VAL A 108 -8.03 -6.40 1.18
CA VAL A 108 -8.62 -6.63 -0.13
C VAL A 108 -7.53 -6.49 -1.18
N VAL A 109 -7.51 -7.39 -2.16
CA VAL A 109 -6.63 -7.32 -3.32
C VAL A 109 -7.49 -7.06 -4.55
N SER A 110 -7.12 -6.06 -5.34
CA SER A 110 -7.86 -5.61 -6.52
C SER A 110 -6.90 -5.20 -7.64
N ASP A 111 -7.45 -5.05 -8.84
CA ASP A 111 -6.70 -4.48 -9.96
C ASP A 111 -6.23 -3.06 -9.64
N LEU A 112 -5.12 -2.65 -10.26
CA LEU A 112 -4.63 -1.29 -10.16
C LEU A 112 -5.69 -0.31 -10.67
N LYS A 113 -5.78 0.85 -10.02
CA LYS A 113 -6.59 1.96 -10.49
C LYS A 113 -5.97 2.53 -11.76
N VAL A 114 -6.69 2.39 -12.87
CA VAL A 114 -6.35 3.03 -14.14
C VAL A 114 -6.84 4.48 -14.10
N ARG A 115 -5.94 5.43 -14.37
CA ARG A 115 -6.31 6.84 -14.57
C ARG A 115 -6.50 7.10 -16.06
N PRO A 116 -7.45 7.97 -16.48
CA PRO A 116 -7.55 8.40 -17.86
C PRO A 116 -6.18 8.90 -18.37
N GLY A 117 -5.76 8.40 -19.54
CA GLY A 117 -4.44 8.72 -20.12
C GLY A 117 -3.25 7.94 -19.55
N GLY A 118 -3.46 7.03 -18.58
CA GLY A 118 -2.41 6.21 -17.95
C GLY A 118 -2.41 4.74 -18.36
N GLY A 119 -3.27 4.34 -19.31
CA GLY A 119 -3.20 3.01 -19.92
C GLY A 119 -1.91 2.88 -20.72
N ARG A 120 -1.13 1.83 -20.43
CA ARG A 120 -0.09 1.36 -21.34
C ARG A 120 -0.70 0.56 -22.47
#